data_AF-A0ABD5T1M3-F1
#
_entry.id   AF-A0ABD5T1M3-F1
#
_cell.length_a   1.000
_cell.length_b   1.000
_cell.length_c   1.000
_cell.angle_alpha   90.00
_cell.angle_beta   90.00
_cell.angle_gamma   90.00
#
_symmetry.space_group_name_H-M   'P 1'
#
loop_
_entity.id
_entity.type
_entity.pdbx_description
1 polymer ?
#
loop_
_entity_poly.entity_id
_entity_poly.type
_entity_poly.pdbx_seq_one_letter_code
_entity_poly.pdbx_strand_id
1 'polypeptide(L)'
;MSIPDLPGEGGVTWYHKADETTQAFVRPSTERAELPTQIEFTFFNRSQESTSCGGWDLYKLQEDQWFHIGPYAHDGICENLPAGESESWTIEVAADEMDSNHEDHFPYLGGGHYAAVAGYGHTTSESAALVKFDAPTISVVPTDDVTSESDGDTVTVTVEEWQTESDDGDRGIVTLERAQTADRKMIAEQVMQNRGYRNLLAHMSSDVERVVLRTNKRTADEIVGFDAETRRFQYANQAYRVRRNEP
;
A
#
# COMPACT_ATOMS: atom_id res chain seq x y z
N MET A 1 5.68 -23.06 -9.09
CA MET A 1 4.80 -22.59 -7.98
C MET A 1 3.53 -22.05 -8.61
N SER A 2 2.37 -22.31 -8.02
CA SER A 2 1.11 -21.68 -8.48
C SER A 2 1.09 -20.25 -7.96
N ILE A 3 0.74 -19.29 -8.81
CA ILE A 3 0.51 -17.89 -8.41
C ILE A 3 -0.86 -17.86 -7.73
N PRO A 4 -0.99 -17.36 -6.49
CA PRO A 4 -2.29 -17.22 -5.83
C PRO A 4 -3.19 -16.27 -6.62
N ASP A 5 -4.50 -16.49 -6.55
CA ASP A 5 -5.48 -15.62 -7.20
C ASP A 5 -5.44 -14.22 -6.58
N LEU A 6 -5.48 -13.20 -7.45
CA LEU A 6 -5.60 -11.81 -7.02
C LEU A 6 -7.00 -11.54 -6.43
N PRO A 7 -7.12 -10.63 -5.44
CA PRO A 7 -8.42 -10.24 -4.92
C PRO A 7 -9.23 -9.49 -6.00
N GLY A 8 -10.48 -9.88 -6.23
CA GLY A 8 -11.37 -9.26 -7.22
C GLY A 8 -12.37 -10.25 -7.84
N GLU A 9 -13.38 -9.72 -8.55
CA GLU A 9 -14.31 -10.51 -9.36
C GLU A 9 -13.94 -10.33 -10.84
N GLY A 10 -13.61 -11.41 -11.55
CA GLY A 10 -13.34 -11.35 -13.00
C GLY A 10 -12.11 -12.11 -13.49
N GLY A 11 -11.27 -12.59 -12.57
CA GLY A 11 -10.04 -13.31 -12.90
C GLY A 11 -9.00 -12.42 -13.56
N VAL A 12 -7.79 -12.95 -13.76
CA VAL A 12 -6.67 -12.17 -14.29
C VAL A 12 -5.90 -12.96 -15.33
N THR A 13 -5.54 -12.29 -16.42
CA THR A 13 -4.63 -12.85 -17.44
C THR A 13 -3.19 -12.53 -17.06
N TRP A 14 -2.45 -13.54 -16.61
CA TRP A 14 -1.05 -13.39 -16.24
C TRP A 14 -0.13 -13.44 -17.47
N TYR A 15 0.73 -12.44 -17.61
CA TYR A 15 1.83 -12.42 -18.60
C TYR A 15 2.62 -13.72 -18.66
N HIS A 16 2.94 -14.27 -17.48
CA HIS A 16 3.76 -15.48 -17.32
C HIS A 16 3.07 -16.77 -17.79
N LYS A 17 1.79 -16.68 -18.16
CA LYS A 17 1.00 -17.76 -18.77
C LYS A 17 0.59 -17.42 -20.21
N ALA A 18 0.93 -16.22 -20.70
CA ALA A 18 0.61 -15.77 -22.04
C ALA A 18 1.50 -16.44 -23.08
N ASP A 19 0.93 -16.67 -24.25
CA ASP A 19 1.59 -17.21 -25.42
C ASP A 19 1.28 -16.36 -26.68
N GLU A 20 1.68 -16.85 -27.85
CA GLU A 20 1.46 -16.15 -29.13
C GLU A 20 -0.03 -15.94 -29.46
N THR A 21 -0.94 -16.71 -28.86
CA THR A 21 -2.38 -16.61 -29.07
C THR A 21 -3.07 -15.67 -28.08
N THR A 22 -2.36 -15.23 -27.05
CA THR A 22 -2.91 -14.37 -26.00
C THR A 22 -3.18 -12.96 -26.55
N GLN A 23 -4.44 -12.55 -26.48
CA GLN A 23 -4.94 -11.32 -27.11
C GLN A 23 -4.79 -10.07 -26.24
N ALA A 24 -4.74 -10.20 -24.92
CA ALA A 24 -4.56 -9.09 -23.99
C ALA A 24 -3.61 -9.51 -22.87
N PHE A 25 -2.58 -8.73 -22.63
CA PHE A 25 -1.67 -8.96 -21.50
C PHE A 25 -0.89 -7.69 -21.16
N VAL A 26 -0.45 -7.60 -19.91
CA VAL A 26 0.54 -6.61 -19.45
C VAL A 26 1.92 -7.23 -19.53
N ARG A 27 2.92 -6.49 -19.96
CA ARG A 27 4.32 -6.93 -19.96
C ARG A 27 5.18 -5.91 -19.22
N PRO A 28 6.04 -6.34 -18.28
CA PRO A 28 7.00 -5.44 -17.65
C PRO A 28 8.25 -5.29 -18.52
N SER A 29 8.93 -4.15 -18.41
CA SER A 29 10.24 -3.92 -19.05
C SER A 29 11.31 -4.88 -18.50
N THR A 30 11.19 -5.27 -17.23
CA THR A 30 12.00 -6.31 -16.58
C THR A 30 11.19 -7.09 -15.54
N GLU A 31 11.48 -8.37 -15.37
CA GLU A 31 10.86 -9.22 -14.35
C GLU A 31 11.63 -9.23 -13.02
N ARG A 32 12.86 -8.71 -13.01
CA ARG A 32 13.72 -8.59 -11.83
C ARG A 32 14.48 -7.28 -11.83
N ALA A 33 14.54 -6.62 -10.67
CA ALA A 33 15.31 -5.39 -10.48
C ALA A 33 15.75 -5.21 -9.03
N GLU A 34 16.80 -4.41 -8.83
CA GLU A 34 17.21 -3.91 -7.51
C GLU A 34 16.55 -2.56 -7.24
N LEU A 35 16.45 -2.15 -5.98
CA LEU A 35 15.89 -0.84 -5.58
C LEU A 35 17.03 0.17 -5.30
N PRO A 36 16.85 1.48 -5.59
CA PRO A 36 15.70 2.10 -6.27
C PRO A 36 15.73 1.88 -7.79
N THR A 37 14.56 1.86 -8.42
CA THR A 37 14.46 1.68 -9.88
C THR A 37 13.14 2.21 -10.45
N GLN A 38 13.04 2.18 -11.77
CA GLN A 38 11.84 2.52 -12.53
C GLN A 38 11.46 1.33 -13.41
N ILE A 39 10.18 0.96 -13.40
CA ILE A 39 9.65 -0.15 -14.20
C ILE A 39 8.53 0.36 -15.09
N GLU A 40 8.72 0.24 -16.38
CA GLU A 40 7.67 0.46 -17.37
C GLU A 40 6.87 -0.84 -17.52
N PHE A 41 5.55 -0.70 -17.55
CA PHE A 41 4.61 -1.76 -17.88
C PHE A 41 3.83 -1.33 -19.12
N THR A 42 3.69 -2.25 -20.06
CA THR A 42 2.92 -2.01 -21.28
C THR A 42 1.81 -3.03 -21.37
N PHE A 43 0.57 -2.56 -21.41
CA PHE A 43 -0.57 -3.37 -21.80
C PHE A 43 -0.66 -3.44 -23.33
N PHE A 44 -0.83 -4.65 -23.87
CA PHE A 44 -0.99 -4.89 -25.31
C PHE A 44 -2.40 -5.39 -25.59
N ASN A 45 -3.19 -4.63 -26.37
CA ASN A 45 -4.47 -5.08 -26.92
C ASN A 45 -4.27 -5.67 -28.32
N ARG A 46 -3.96 -6.96 -28.42
CA ARG A 46 -3.89 -7.68 -29.71
C ARG A 46 -5.24 -8.21 -30.19
N SER A 47 -6.33 -7.90 -29.49
CA SER A 47 -7.66 -8.31 -29.89
C SER A 47 -8.20 -7.43 -31.02
N GLN A 48 -9.38 -7.79 -31.55
CA GLN A 48 -10.12 -6.96 -32.50
C GLN A 48 -11.16 -6.06 -31.81
N GLU A 49 -11.16 -6.04 -30.48
CA GLU A 49 -12.11 -5.31 -29.64
C GLU A 49 -11.38 -4.22 -28.85
N SER A 50 -12.06 -3.13 -28.54
CA SER A 50 -11.53 -2.09 -27.63
C SER A 50 -11.68 -2.52 -26.17
N THR A 51 -10.75 -2.10 -25.31
CA THR A 51 -10.86 -2.23 -23.85
C THR A 51 -10.95 -0.85 -23.21
N SER A 52 -11.42 -0.76 -21.96
CA SER A 52 -11.55 0.52 -21.24
C SER A 52 -11.28 0.38 -19.75
N CYS A 53 -11.13 1.51 -19.05
CA CYS A 53 -10.98 1.57 -17.58
C CYS A 53 -9.68 0.92 -17.06
N GLY A 54 -8.55 1.22 -17.70
CA GLY A 54 -7.26 0.61 -17.38
C GLY A 54 -6.50 1.22 -16.21
N GLY A 55 -7.18 1.55 -15.12
CA GLY A 55 -6.51 1.86 -13.86
C GLY A 55 -5.55 0.73 -13.50
N TRP A 56 -4.45 1.04 -12.83
CA TRP A 56 -3.40 0.07 -12.56
C TRP A 56 -3.10 -0.01 -11.06
N ASP A 57 -2.85 -1.21 -10.56
CA ASP A 57 -2.61 -1.45 -9.14
C ASP A 57 -1.31 -2.27 -8.94
N LEU A 58 -0.59 -1.94 -7.87
CA LEU A 58 0.55 -2.70 -7.40
C LEU A 58 0.15 -3.52 -6.17
N TYR A 59 0.44 -4.82 -6.21
CA TYR A 59 0.24 -5.73 -5.09
C TYR A 59 1.55 -6.38 -4.66
N LYS A 60 1.69 -6.63 -3.37
CA LYS A 60 2.79 -7.39 -2.77
C LYS A 60 2.31 -8.79 -2.38
N LEU A 61 3.05 -9.82 -2.79
CA LEU A 61 2.83 -11.19 -2.29
C LEU A 61 3.59 -11.41 -0.98
N GLN A 62 2.87 -11.79 0.08
CA GLN A 62 3.45 -12.23 1.34
C GLN A 62 2.60 -13.34 1.96
N GLU A 63 3.22 -14.45 2.38
CA GLU A 63 2.52 -15.58 3.01
C GLU A 63 1.33 -16.11 2.17
N ASP A 64 1.53 -16.25 0.85
CA ASP A 64 0.52 -16.68 -0.13
C ASP A 64 -0.71 -15.76 -0.23
N GLN A 65 -0.61 -14.52 0.25
CA GLN A 65 -1.65 -13.50 0.17
C GLN A 65 -1.15 -12.25 -0.56
N TRP A 66 -2.01 -11.65 -1.38
CA TRP A 66 -1.76 -10.38 -2.06
C TRP A 66 -2.22 -9.21 -1.19
N PHE A 67 -1.35 -8.22 -1.04
CA PHE A 67 -1.61 -6.97 -0.33
C PHE A 67 -1.52 -5.81 -1.30
N HIS A 68 -2.62 -5.06 -1.44
CA HIS A 68 -2.65 -3.85 -2.26
C HIS A 68 -1.72 -2.80 -1.68
N ILE A 69 -0.79 -2.32 -2.49
CA ILE A 69 0.17 -1.27 -2.13
C ILE A 69 -0.36 0.09 -2.56
N GLY A 70 -0.94 0.17 -3.75
CA GLY A 70 -1.53 1.38 -4.29
C GLY A 70 -1.61 1.34 -5.82
N PRO A 71 -2.12 2.40 -6.44
CA PRO A 71 -2.69 3.59 -5.81
C PRO A 71 -4.01 3.29 -5.10
N TYR A 72 -4.36 4.04 -4.04
CA TYR A 72 -5.60 3.84 -3.27
C TYR A 72 -6.81 4.61 -3.81
N ALA A 73 -6.58 5.49 -4.79
CA ALA A 73 -7.60 6.23 -5.50
C ALA A 73 -7.23 6.22 -6.98
N HIS A 74 -8.25 5.97 -7.80
CA HIS A 74 -8.19 6.14 -9.25
C HIS A 74 -9.05 7.36 -9.60
N ASP A 75 -8.65 8.17 -10.56
CA ASP A 75 -9.34 9.41 -10.94
C ASP A 75 -10.72 9.20 -11.61
N GLY A 76 -11.15 7.94 -11.74
CA GLY A 76 -12.44 7.55 -12.31
C GLY A 76 -12.54 7.78 -13.82
N ILE A 77 -11.44 8.20 -14.46
CA ILE A 77 -11.39 8.41 -15.90
C ILE A 77 -11.19 7.05 -16.57
N CYS A 78 -12.25 6.57 -17.21
CA CYS A 78 -12.18 5.36 -18.03
C CYS A 78 -11.74 5.70 -19.45
N GLU A 79 -10.43 5.70 -19.67
CA GLU A 79 -9.90 5.81 -21.03
C GLU A 79 -10.18 4.54 -21.83
N ASN A 80 -10.43 4.72 -23.12
CA ASN A 80 -10.66 3.64 -24.08
C ASN A 80 -9.37 3.38 -24.85
N LEU A 81 -8.94 2.13 -24.86
CA LEU A 81 -7.82 1.67 -25.67
C LEU A 81 -8.35 0.86 -26.87
N PRO A 82 -8.18 1.38 -28.10
CA PRO A 82 -8.64 0.70 -29.32
C PRO A 82 -8.01 -0.68 -29.54
N ALA A 83 -8.64 -1.44 -30.44
CA ALA A 83 -8.12 -2.71 -30.93
C ALA A 83 -6.75 -2.52 -31.61
N GLY A 84 -5.78 -3.38 -31.27
CA GLY A 84 -4.43 -3.34 -31.84
C GLY A 84 -3.47 -2.35 -31.15
N GLU A 85 -3.96 -1.50 -30.26
CA GLU A 85 -3.16 -0.48 -29.57
C GLU A 85 -2.53 -1.01 -28.27
N SER A 86 -1.63 -0.20 -27.70
CA SER A 86 -0.97 -0.49 -26.44
C SER A 86 -0.90 0.77 -25.57
N GLU A 87 -0.98 0.58 -24.27
CA GLU A 87 -0.85 1.65 -23.28
C GLU A 87 0.33 1.33 -22.35
N SER A 88 1.17 2.32 -22.06
CA SER A 88 2.29 2.16 -21.13
C SER A 88 2.10 3.06 -19.92
N TRP A 89 2.42 2.54 -18.74
CA TRP A 89 2.61 3.34 -17.54
C TRP A 89 3.93 2.94 -16.90
N THR A 90 4.46 3.84 -16.09
CA THR A 90 5.74 3.64 -15.43
C THR A 90 5.56 3.88 -13.95
N ILE A 91 6.20 3.06 -13.12
CA ILE A 91 6.26 3.27 -11.67
C ILE A 91 7.70 3.52 -11.25
N GLU A 92 7.87 4.38 -10.25
CA GLU A 92 9.13 4.56 -9.55
C GLU A 92 9.05 3.88 -8.17
N VAL A 93 10.05 3.07 -7.85
CA VAL A 93 10.07 2.25 -6.64
C VAL A 93 11.36 2.45 -5.87
N ALA A 94 11.26 2.59 -4.54
CA ALA A 94 12.41 2.66 -3.65
C ALA A 94 12.15 1.99 -2.31
N ALA A 95 13.24 1.62 -1.62
CA ALA A 95 13.18 1.17 -0.23
C ALA A 95 13.11 2.35 0.75
N ASP A 96 13.60 3.51 0.33
CA ASP A 96 13.64 4.74 1.11
C ASP A 96 12.43 5.64 0.82
N GLU A 97 12.39 6.78 1.49
CA GLU A 97 11.40 7.82 1.24
C GLU A 97 11.53 8.41 -0.16
N MET A 98 10.37 8.71 -0.76
CA MET A 98 10.23 9.38 -2.04
C MET A 98 9.15 10.43 -1.90
N ASP A 99 9.19 11.45 -2.78
CA ASP A 99 8.06 12.37 -2.92
C ASP A 99 6.81 11.58 -3.34
N SER A 100 5.82 11.51 -2.46
CA SER A 100 4.59 10.73 -2.64
C SER A 100 3.46 11.52 -3.29
N ASN A 101 3.74 12.72 -3.81
CA ASN A 101 2.75 13.53 -4.54
C ASN A 101 2.35 12.95 -5.91
N HIS A 102 2.96 11.84 -6.31
CA HIS A 102 2.79 11.17 -7.59
C HIS A 102 2.26 9.75 -7.36
N GLU A 103 1.16 9.41 -8.01
CA GLU A 103 0.48 8.10 -7.86
C GLU A 103 1.32 6.92 -8.33
N ASP A 104 2.30 7.18 -9.20
CA ASP A 104 3.30 6.26 -9.73
C ASP A 104 4.54 6.08 -8.84
N HIS A 105 4.64 6.79 -7.72
CA HIS A 105 5.75 6.66 -6.78
C HIS A 105 5.40 5.72 -5.62
N PHE A 106 6.23 4.70 -5.44
CA PHE A 106 6.09 3.70 -4.38
C PHE A 106 7.32 3.70 -3.47
N PRO A 107 7.34 4.54 -2.42
CA PRO A 107 8.37 4.47 -1.40
C PRO A 107 8.18 3.26 -0.48
N TYR A 108 9.24 2.97 0.28
CA TYR A 108 9.23 1.96 1.33
C TYR A 108 8.86 0.55 0.86
N LEU A 109 9.33 0.13 -0.31
CA LEU A 109 9.19 -1.25 -0.79
C LEU A 109 10.31 -2.15 -0.28
N GLY A 110 9.94 -3.35 0.18
CA GLY A 110 10.88 -4.42 0.48
C GLY A 110 11.11 -5.36 -0.70
N GLY A 111 12.12 -6.21 -0.63
CA GLY A 111 12.32 -7.26 -1.63
C GLY A 111 11.22 -8.31 -1.64
N GLY A 112 11.08 -9.03 -2.76
CA GLY A 112 10.12 -10.12 -2.96
C GLY A 112 9.29 -9.94 -4.22
N HIS A 113 8.15 -10.64 -4.32
CA HIS A 113 7.32 -10.64 -5.53
C HIS A 113 6.19 -9.62 -5.44
N TYR A 114 5.99 -8.92 -6.54
CA TYR A 114 4.94 -7.94 -6.74
C TYR A 114 4.18 -8.26 -8.01
N ALA A 115 2.90 -7.89 -8.05
CA ALA A 115 2.06 -7.95 -9.23
C ALA A 115 1.64 -6.53 -9.61
N ALA A 116 1.93 -6.13 -10.84
CA ALA A 116 1.31 -4.98 -11.46
C ALA A 116 0.10 -5.47 -12.25
N VAL A 117 -1.06 -4.93 -11.92
CA VAL A 117 -2.36 -5.29 -12.48
C VAL A 117 -2.87 -4.10 -13.27
N ALA A 118 -3.30 -4.31 -14.50
CA ALA A 118 -4.07 -3.33 -15.25
C ALA A 118 -5.52 -3.78 -15.32
N GLY A 119 -6.43 -2.83 -15.13
CA GLY A 119 -7.87 -2.94 -15.38
C GLY A 119 -8.23 -3.15 -16.86
N TYR A 120 -7.23 -3.35 -17.72
CA TYR A 120 -7.41 -3.75 -19.09
C TYR A 120 -7.32 -5.27 -19.25
N GLY A 121 -8.25 -5.84 -20.01
CA GLY A 121 -8.33 -7.26 -20.27
C GLY A 121 -9.12 -7.57 -21.54
N HIS A 122 -9.38 -8.87 -21.77
CA HIS A 122 -10.20 -9.34 -22.88
C HIS A 122 -11.07 -10.51 -22.45
N THR A 123 -10.46 -11.67 -22.17
CA THR A 123 -11.19 -12.84 -21.65
C THR A 123 -11.49 -12.69 -20.16
N THR A 124 -10.60 -12.01 -19.45
CA THR A 124 -10.75 -11.53 -18.07
C THR A 124 -10.88 -10.02 -18.10
N SER A 125 -11.42 -9.43 -17.03
CA SER A 125 -11.47 -7.96 -16.89
C SER A 125 -10.08 -7.34 -16.72
N GLU A 126 -9.12 -8.11 -16.21
CA GLU A 126 -7.80 -7.60 -15.84
C GLU A 126 -6.65 -8.41 -16.45
N SER A 127 -5.50 -7.78 -16.57
CA SER A 127 -4.24 -8.38 -16.99
C SER A 127 -3.13 -8.01 -16.02
N ALA A 128 -2.23 -8.95 -15.72
CA ALA A 128 -1.19 -8.71 -14.73
C ALA A 128 0.18 -9.28 -15.11
N ALA A 129 1.21 -8.65 -14.57
CA ALA A 129 2.59 -9.09 -14.67
C ALA A 129 3.23 -9.18 -13.29
N LEU A 130 4.08 -10.19 -13.09
CA LEU A 130 4.93 -10.27 -11.90
C LEU A 130 6.26 -9.57 -12.14
N VAL A 131 6.71 -8.83 -11.12
CA VAL A 131 8.08 -8.35 -10.98
C VAL A 131 8.62 -8.78 -9.61
N LYS A 132 9.92 -9.09 -9.53
CA LYS A 132 10.59 -9.39 -8.27
C LYS A 132 11.63 -8.31 -7.97
N PHE A 133 11.55 -7.71 -6.80
CA PHE A 133 12.59 -6.81 -6.32
C PHE A 133 13.61 -7.57 -5.46
N ASP A 134 14.88 -7.46 -5.83
CA ASP A 134 16.01 -8.05 -5.13
C ASP A 134 16.55 -7.03 -4.12
N ALA A 135 15.88 -6.94 -2.98
CA ALA A 135 16.20 -6.04 -1.88
C ALA A 135 15.96 -6.72 -0.52
N PRO A 136 16.47 -6.19 0.59
CA PRO A 136 16.06 -6.61 1.93
C PRO A 136 14.57 -6.38 2.17
N THR A 137 14.00 -7.10 3.13
CA THR A 137 12.68 -6.73 3.69
C THR A 137 12.82 -5.43 4.48
N ILE A 138 11.81 -4.57 4.44
CA ILE A 138 11.81 -3.35 5.23
C ILE A 138 11.32 -3.58 6.67
N SER A 139 11.75 -2.72 7.58
CA SER A 139 11.30 -2.68 8.96
C SER A 139 10.54 -1.37 9.24
N VAL A 140 9.61 -1.42 10.18
CA VAL A 140 8.86 -0.23 10.59
C VAL A 140 9.76 0.69 11.42
N VAL A 141 9.91 1.92 10.97
CA VAL A 141 10.67 2.99 11.64
C VAL A 141 9.79 4.24 11.78
N PRO A 142 9.97 5.04 12.83
CA PRO A 142 9.18 6.26 13.02
C PRO A 142 9.57 7.32 11.97
N THR A 143 8.82 8.41 11.91
CA THR A 143 9.24 9.64 11.21
C THR A 143 10.29 10.40 12.01
N ASP A 144 11.06 11.25 11.35
CA ASP A 144 12.11 12.06 11.99
C ASP A 144 11.52 13.27 12.75
N ASP A 145 10.27 13.64 12.45
CA ASP A 145 9.52 14.76 13.03
C ASP A 145 8.69 14.38 14.27
N VAL A 146 9.04 13.29 14.97
CA VAL A 146 8.37 12.89 16.22
C VAL A 146 9.29 12.87 17.42
N THR A 147 8.72 13.23 18.56
CA THR A 147 9.31 13.04 19.87
C THR A 147 8.51 12.00 20.64
N SER A 148 9.17 11.22 21.50
CA SER A 148 8.50 10.22 22.34
C SER A 148 8.88 10.33 23.81
N GLU A 149 7.87 10.15 24.66
CA GLU A 149 7.99 10.15 26.12
C GLU A 149 7.36 8.86 26.64
N SER A 150 8.03 8.20 27.59
CA SER A 150 7.55 6.96 28.20
C SER A 150 7.13 7.22 29.64
N ASP A 151 5.93 6.76 29.98
CA ASP A 151 5.39 6.72 31.34
C ASP A 151 4.92 5.29 31.64
N GLY A 152 5.81 4.51 32.27
CA GLY A 152 5.55 3.11 32.60
C GLY A 152 5.37 2.23 31.35
N ASP A 153 4.14 1.74 31.15
CA ASP A 153 3.73 0.89 30.04
C ASP A 153 3.14 1.68 28.85
N THR A 154 3.11 3.00 28.96
CA THR A 154 2.48 3.90 28.00
C THR A 154 3.53 4.79 27.35
N VAL A 155 3.58 4.80 26.02
CA VAL A 155 4.44 5.72 25.25
C VAL A 155 3.59 6.77 24.57
N THR A 156 3.88 8.05 24.82
CA THR A 156 3.28 9.17 24.10
C THR A 156 4.21 9.62 22.99
N VAL A 157 3.74 9.61 21.75
CA VAL A 157 4.45 10.06 20.55
C VAL A 157 3.79 11.37 20.10
N THR A 158 4.59 12.42 19.95
CA THR A 158 4.09 13.75 19.55
C THR A 158 4.80 14.17 18.27
N VAL A 159 4.00 14.40 17.22
CA VAL A 159 4.46 14.98 15.96
C VAL A 159 4.76 16.48 16.17
N GLU A 160 5.83 17.01 15.60
CA GLU A 160 6.21 18.43 15.72
C GLU A 160 5.06 19.38 15.38
N GLU A 161 4.29 19.09 14.31
CA GLU A 161 3.15 19.91 13.86
C GLU A 161 2.11 20.12 14.98
N TRP A 162 1.87 19.10 15.81
CA TRP A 162 0.92 19.14 16.94
C TRP A 162 1.25 20.24 17.95
N GLN A 163 2.55 20.47 18.18
CA GLN A 163 3.03 21.45 19.16
C GLN A 163 2.86 22.88 18.65
N THR A 164 2.89 23.05 17.32
CA THR A 164 2.84 24.37 16.66
C THR A 164 1.44 24.78 16.22
N GLU A 165 0.52 23.83 16.03
CA GLU A 165 -0.87 24.11 15.69
C GLU A 165 -1.58 24.86 16.84
N SER A 166 -2.32 25.91 16.50
CA SER A 166 -3.28 26.55 17.41
C SER A 166 -4.37 25.55 17.80
N ASP A 167 -5.00 25.75 18.96
CA ASP A 167 -6.11 24.89 19.46
C ASP A 167 -7.39 24.96 18.60
N ASP A 168 -7.31 25.39 17.33
CA ASP A 168 -8.43 25.63 16.41
C ASP A 168 -9.09 24.34 15.87
N GLY A 169 -8.90 23.20 16.55
CA GLY A 169 -9.62 21.95 16.27
C GLY A 169 -8.95 21.00 15.26
N ASP A 170 -7.74 21.30 14.80
CA ASP A 170 -6.97 20.43 13.90
C ASP A 170 -6.17 19.34 14.62
N ARG A 171 -6.20 19.34 15.95
CA ARG A 171 -5.59 18.33 16.82
C ARG A 171 -6.42 17.02 16.84
N GLY A 172 -5.83 15.90 16.40
CA GLY A 172 -6.28 14.52 16.68
C GLY A 172 -5.37 13.67 17.61
N ILE A 173 -5.98 12.93 18.54
CA ILE A 173 -5.28 11.92 19.35
C ILE A 173 -5.71 10.52 18.91
N VAL A 174 -4.74 9.62 18.74
CA VAL A 174 -4.98 8.20 18.45
C VAL A 174 -4.28 7.33 19.48
N THR A 175 -4.95 6.30 19.97
CA THR A 175 -4.34 5.30 20.86
C THR A 175 -4.29 3.95 20.18
N LEU A 176 -3.10 3.31 20.19
CA LEU A 176 -2.85 1.93 19.80
C LEU A 176 -2.72 1.04 21.05
N GLU A 177 -3.42 -0.10 21.04
CA GLU A 177 -3.34 -1.15 22.06
C GLU A 177 -3.32 -2.53 21.39
N ARG A 178 -2.82 -3.55 22.10
CA ARG A 178 -2.99 -4.94 21.66
C ARG A 178 -4.46 -5.35 21.71
N ALA A 179 -4.85 -6.20 20.77
CA ALA A 179 -6.17 -6.79 20.68
C ALA A 179 -6.08 -8.31 20.53
N GLN A 180 -7.19 -8.99 20.77
CA GLN A 180 -7.31 -10.44 20.54
C GLN A 180 -7.70 -10.78 19.10
N THR A 181 -8.32 -9.85 18.38
CA THR A 181 -8.87 -10.05 17.04
C THR A 181 -8.54 -8.86 16.14
N ALA A 182 -8.47 -9.12 14.85
CA ALA A 182 -8.21 -8.12 13.82
C ALA A 182 -9.17 -8.33 12.64
N ASP A 183 -9.55 -7.23 11.99
CA ASP A 183 -10.48 -7.25 10.85
C ASP A 183 -9.74 -7.26 9.50
N ARG A 184 -8.46 -6.84 9.51
CA ARG A 184 -7.57 -6.83 8.35
C ARG A 184 -6.15 -7.18 8.74
N LYS A 185 -5.36 -7.65 7.79
CA LYS A 185 -3.91 -7.84 7.92
C LYS A 185 -3.17 -6.70 7.22
N MET A 186 -2.02 -6.32 7.75
CA MET A 186 -1.14 -5.30 7.20
C MET A 186 0.29 -5.81 7.12
N ILE A 187 1.02 -5.29 6.13
CA ILE A 187 2.44 -5.56 5.89
C ILE A 187 3.28 -4.31 6.11
N ALA A 188 4.60 -4.47 6.19
CA ALA A 188 5.50 -3.36 6.52
C ALA A 188 5.42 -2.22 5.50
N GLU A 189 5.25 -2.54 4.21
CA GLU A 189 5.10 -1.57 3.11
C GLU A 189 3.88 -0.67 3.33
N GLN A 190 2.73 -1.26 3.65
CA GLN A 190 1.50 -0.52 3.97
C GLN A 190 1.62 0.30 5.25
N VAL A 191 2.33 -0.21 6.26
CA VAL A 191 2.56 0.52 7.52
C VAL A 191 3.47 1.72 7.28
N MET A 192 4.57 1.54 6.55
CA MET A 192 5.56 2.59 6.30
C MET A 192 5.01 3.75 5.45
N GLN A 193 4.13 3.45 4.49
CA GLN A 193 3.46 4.46 3.68
C GLN A 193 2.42 5.29 4.47
N ASN A 194 1.99 4.83 5.65
CA ASN A 194 1.10 5.60 6.51
C ASN A 194 1.85 6.09 7.75
N ARG A 195 2.16 7.39 7.77
CA ARG A 195 2.89 8.04 8.89
C ARG A 195 2.28 7.75 10.26
N GLY A 196 0.96 7.64 10.33
CA GLY A 196 0.23 7.33 11.55
C GLY A 196 0.53 5.93 12.08
N TYR A 197 0.36 4.91 11.23
CA TYR A 197 0.63 3.52 11.60
C TYR A 197 2.11 3.30 11.92
N ARG A 198 3.05 3.85 11.14
CA ARG A 198 4.48 3.65 11.42
C ARG A 198 4.90 4.27 12.75
N ASN A 199 4.42 5.46 13.07
CA ASN A 199 4.74 6.12 14.34
C ASN A 199 4.16 5.39 15.56
N LEU A 200 2.95 4.83 15.43
CA LEU A 200 2.34 4.00 16.47
C LEU A 200 3.10 2.68 16.66
N LEU A 201 3.35 1.94 15.57
CA LEU A 201 3.93 0.60 15.63
C LEU A 201 5.43 0.60 15.94
N ALA A 202 6.18 1.62 15.53
CA ALA A 202 7.60 1.74 15.85
C ALA A 202 7.88 1.85 17.36
N HIS A 203 6.93 2.39 18.12
CA HIS A 203 7.04 2.57 19.58
C HIS A 203 6.39 1.43 20.39
N MET A 204 5.84 0.43 19.70
CA MET A 204 5.19 -0.70 20.34
C MET A 204 6.21 -1.83 20.57
N SER A 205 6.52 -2.12 21.84
CA SER A 205 7.42 -3.21 22.26
C SER A 205 6.73 -4.13 23.28
N SER A 206 7.35 -5.24 23.66
CA SER A 206 6.77 -6.20 24.63
C SER A 206 6.37 -5.56 25.95
N ASP A 207 7.06 -4.50 26.35
CA ASP A 207 6.90 -3.83 27.64
C ASP A 207 5.93 -2.65 27.57
N VAL A 208 5.47 -2.31 26.37
CA VAL A 208 4.50 -1.23 26.11
C VAL A 208 3.13 -1.85 25.87
N GLU A 209 2.17 -1.49 26.72
CA GLU A 209 0.77 -1.88 26.58
C GLU A 209 0.01 -0.92 25.66
N ARG A 210 0.41 0.36 25.66
CA ARG A 210 -0.31 1.44 24.99
C ARG A 210 0.64 2.44 24.34
N VAL A 211 0.33 2.83 23.10
CA VAL A 211 0.98 3.98 22.43
C VAL A 211 -0.07 5.04 22.15
N VAL A 212 0.19 6.28 22.55
CA VAL A 212 -0.67 7.45 22.30
C VAL A 212 0.03 8.36 21.29
N LEU A 213 -0.55 8.52 20.10
CA LEU A 213 -0.08 9.45 19.08
C LEU A 213 -0.87 10.76 19.17
N ARG A 214 -0.15 11.87 19.31
CA ARG A 214 -0.62 13.26 19.17
C ARG A 214 -0.24 13.76 17.78
N THR A 215 -1.22 14.00 16.91
CA THR A 215 -1.06 14.32 15.48
C THR A 215 -2.24 15.16 14.96
N ASN A 216 -2.26 15.59 13.70
CA ASN A 216 -3.43 16.30 13.19
C ASN A 216 -4.65 15.37 12.96
N LYS A 217 -5.83 15.97 12.86
CA LYS A 217 -7.12 15.30 12.68
C LYS A 217 -7.14 14.46 11.41
N ARG A 218 -6.56 14.95 10.31
CA ARG A 218 -6.44 14.23 9.04
C ARG A 218 -5.69 12.91 9.21
N THR A 219 -4.56 12.92 9.89
CA THR A 219 -3.78 11.70 10.18
C THR A 219 -4.59 10.75 11.07
N ALA A 220 -5.32 11.28 12.06
CA ALA A 220 -6.22 10.46 12.89
C ALA A 220 -7.38 9.84 12.08
N ASP A 221 -7.93 10.56 11.09
CA ASP A 221 -8.93 10.08 10.14
C ASP A 221 -8.38 8.99 9.23
N GLU A 222 -7.17 9.14 8.68
CA GLU A 222 -6.52 8.14 7.83
C GLU A 222 -6.27 6.81 8.57
N ILE A 223 -5.91 6.87 9.86
CA ILE A 223 -5.68 5.68 10.68
C ILE A 223 -7.01 4.98 10.98
N VAL A 224 -7.93 5.68 11.65
CA VAL A 224 -9.14 5.06 12.23
C VAL A 224 -10.25 4.87 11.19
N GLY A 225 -10.32 5.75 10.19
CA GLY A 225 -11.42 5.91 9.25
C GLY A 225 -12.25 7.16 9.56
N PHE A 226 -12.70 7.87 8.52
CA PHE A 226 -13.44 9.13 8.63
C PHE A 226 -14.75 9.01 9.45
N ASP A 227 -15.45 7.88 9.30
CA ASP A 227 -16.74 7.61 9.97
C ASP A 227 -16.63 6.55 11.09
N ALA A 228 -15.41 6.24 11.53
CA ALA A 228 -15.15 5.19 12.50
C ALA A 228 -14.46 5.73 13.76
N GLU A 229 -14.84 5.20 14.92
CA GLU A 229 -14.21 5.54 16.20
C GLU A 229 -13.07 4.57 16.56
N THR A 230 -13.05 3.39 15.94
CA THR A 230 -12.10 2.33 16.23
C THR A 230 -11.85 1.48 14.99
N ARG A 231 -10.61 0.99 14.85
CA ARG A 231 -10.21 0.05 13.81
C ARG A 231 -9.31 -1.04 14.38
N ARG A 232 -9.43 -2.27 13.87
CA ARG A 232 -8.54 -3.37 14.25
C ARG A 232 -7.77 -3.90 13.06
N PHE A 233 -6.51 -4.20 13.27
CA PHE A 233 -5.63 -4.75 12.24
C PHE A 233 -4.60 -5.70 12.86
N GLN A 234 -4.07 -6.61 12.05
CA GLN A 234 -2.99 -7.51 12.42
C GLN A 234 -1.71 -7.08 11.72
N TYR A 235 -0.63 -6.98 12.48
CA TYR A 235 0.71 -6.75 11.98
C TYR A 235 1.70 -7.65 12.73
N ALA A 236 2.64 -8.27 12.01
CA ALA A 236 3.63 -9.20 12.58
C ALA A 236 3.02 -10.27 13.52
N ASN A 237 1.89 -10.85 13.12
CA ASN A 237 1.12 -11.85 13.89
C ASN A 237 0.54 -11.38 15.23
N GLN A 238 0.51 -10.07 15.48
CA GLN A 238 -0.16 -9.47 16.62
C GLN A 238 -1.36 -8.65 16.13
N ALA A 239 -2.52 -8.88 16.75
CA ALA A 239 -3.70 -8.04 16.54
C ALA A 239 -3.61 -6.76 17.38
N TYR A 240 -4.06 -5.66 16.80
CA TYR A 240 -4.02 -4.33 17.37
C TYR A 240 -5.38 -3.65 17.22
N ARG A 241 -5.65 -2.72 18.11
CA ARG A 241 -6.80 -1.81 18.05
C ARG A 241 -6.29 -0.38 18.11
N VAL A 242 -6.72 0.44 17.14
CA VAL A 242 -6.57 1.90 17.18
C VAL A 242 -7.91 2.54 17.47
N ARG A 243 -7.91 3.57 18.30
CA ARG A 243 -9.10 4.37 18.63
C ARG A 243 -8.78 5.85 18.60
N ARG A 244 -9.74 6.66 18.18
CA ARG A 244 -9.68 8.11 18.30
C ARG A 244 -9.99 8.52 19.74
N ASN A 245 -9.30 9.55 20.23
CA ASN A 245 -9.69 10.25 21.45
C ASN A 245 -9.97 11.72 21.15
N GLU A 246 -10.73 12.35 22.03
CA GLU A 246 -10.81 13.80 22.08
C GLU A 246 -9.43 14.35 22.52
N PRO A 247 -8.97 15.48 21.91
CA PRO A 247 -7.69 16.10 22.22
C PRO A 247 -7.58 16.66 23.63
#